data_AF-A0A4S1M2Q4-F1
#
_entry.id   AF-A0A4S1M2Q4-F1
#
_cell.length_a   1.000
_cell.length_b   1.000
_cell.length_c   1.000
_cell.angle_alpha   90.00
_cell.angle_beta   90.00
_cell.angle_gamma   90.00
#
_symmetry.space_group_name_H-M   'P 1'
#
loop_
_entity.id
_entity.type
_entity.pdbx_description
1 polymer ?
#
loop_
_entity_poly.entity_id
_entity_poly.type
_entity_poly.pdbx_seq_one_letter_code
_entity_poly.pdbx_strand_id
1 'polypeptide(L)'
;MRKSFLHRKLGYLIFDIKCYGIAKQVYVHRLVCAVYHYQDNQDFYVDHIDGDKLNNYWLNVQWTSAAQNTQKHFGTLNQEICLIA
;
A
#
# COMPACT_ATOMS: atom_id res chain seq x y z
N MET A 1 12.30 -17.58 9.01
CA MET A 1 11.36 -16.45 8.89
C MET A 1 10.07 -16.99 8.26
N ARG A 2 8.88 -16.69 8.80
CA ARG A 2 7.63 -17.02 8.09
C ARG A 2 7.59 -16.18 6.81
N LYS A 3 7.20 -16.79 5.68
CA LYS A 3 7.03 -16.06 4.42
C LYS A 3 5.71 -15.28 4.47
N SER A 4 5.66 -14.15 3.76
CA SER A 4 4.40 -13.49 3.44
C SER A 4 3.50 -14.41 2.60
N PHE A 5 2.19 -14.22 2.68
CA PHE A 5 1.22 -14.98 1.91
C PHE A 5 0.16 -14.06 1.28
N LEU A 6 -0.55 -14.58 0.27
CA LEU A 6 -1.53 -13.82 -0.48
C LEU A 6 -2.87 -13.74 0.26
N HIS A 7 -3.41 -12.54 0.43
CA HIS A 7 -4.76 -12.33 0.91
C HIS A 7 -5.77 -12.71 -0.18
N ARG A 8 -6.31 -13.94 -0.10
CA ARG A 8 -7.14 -14.59 -1.13
C ARG A 8 -8.24 -13.73 -1.76
N LYS A 9 -8.90 -12.88 -0.97
CA LYS A 9 -10.01 -12.03 -1.45
C LYS A 9 -9.54 -10.73 -2.12
N LEU A 10 -8.43 -10.16 -1.65
CA LEU A 10 -8.05 -8.78 -1.99
C LEU A 10 -6.86 -8.72 -2.96
N GLY A 11 -6.08 -9.80 -3.05
CA GLY A 11 -4.93 -9.91 -3.93
C GLY A 11 -3.64 -9.26 -3.40
N TYR A 12 -3.60 -8.84 -2.14
CA TYR A 12 -2.42 -8.21 -1.54
C TYR A 12 -1.58 -9.21 -0.75
N LEU A 13 -0.26 -9.01 -0.71
CA LEU A 13 0.62 -9.73 0.21
C LEU A 13 0.41 -9.25 1.65
N ILE A 14 0.31 -10.21 2.56
CA ILE A 14 0.16 -9.98 4.00
C ILE A 14 1.20 -10.76 4.81
N PHE A 15 1.43 -10.27 6.02
CA PHE A 15 2.34 -10.87 6.99
C PHE A 15 1.66 -10.96 8.37
N ASP A 16 1.90 -12.06 9.09
CA ASP A 16 1.52 -12.18 10.50
C ASP A 16 2.65 -11.64 11.36
N ILE A 17 2.42 -10.51 12.04
CA ILE A 17 3.36 -9.98 13.04
C ILE A 17 2.84 -10.33 14.43
N LYS A 18 3.72 -10.83 15.29
CA LYS A 18 3.42 -11.08 16.70
C LYS A 18 4.20 -10.09 17.56
N CYS A 19 3.49 -9.23 18.29
CA CYS A 19 4.07 -8.28 19.23
C CYS A 19 3.42 -8.48 20.60
N TYR A 20 4.22 -8.62 21.66
CA TYR A 20 3.73 -8.80 23.04
C TYR A 20 2.67 -9.91 23.18
N GLY A 21 2.84 -11.02 22.47
CA GLY A 21 1.88 -12.13 22.49
C GLY A 21 0.68 -11.98 21.55
N ILE A 22 0.41 -10.78 21.06
CA ILE A 22 -0.72 -10.47 20.16
C ILE A 22 -0.28 -10.63 18.71
N ALA A 23 -0.98 -11.47 17.95
CA ALA A 23 -0.78 -11.62 16.52
C ALA A 23 -1.68 -10.66 15.75
N LYS A 24 -1.13 -9.93 14.78
CA LYS A 24 -1.86 -9.04 13.88
C LYS A 24 -1.42 -9.28 12.44
N GLN A 25 -2.39 -9.35 11.55
CA GLN A 25 -2.15 -9.33 10.11
C GLN A 25 -1.93 -7.91 9.63
N VAL A 26 -0.89 -7.73 8.84
CA VAL A 26 -0.53 -6.45 8.23
C VAL A 26 -0.28 -6.64 6.74
N TYR A 27 -0.55 -5.59 5.97
CA TYR A 27 -0.30 -5.56 4.53
C TYR A 27 1.13 -5.13 4.23
N VAL A 28 1.80 -5.87 3.33
CA VAL A 28 3.20 -5.61 2.97
C VAL A 28 3.35 -4.22 2.33
N HIS A 29 2.51 -3.86 1.37
CA HIS A 29 2.55 -2.55 0.71
C HIS A 29 2.39 -1.38 1.71
N ARG A 30 1.55 -1.53 2.76
CA ARG A 30 1.38 -0.49 3.79
C ARG A 30 2.62 -0.35 4.66
N LEU A 31 3.28 -1.46 5.00
CA LEU A 31 4.54 -1.42 5.75
C LEU A 31 5.64 -0.74 4.93
N VAL A 32 5.80 -1.13 3.65
CA VAL A 32 6.79 -0.52 2.76
C VAL A 32 6.52 0.97 2.62
N CYS A 33 5.29 1.36 2.30
CA CYS A 33 4.93 2.77 2.12
C CYS A 33 5.17 3.59 3.40
N ALA A 34 4.81 3.07 4.58
CA ALA A 34 5.04 3.77 5.85
C ALA A 34 6.52 3.94 6.20
N VAL A 35 7.40 3.04 5.75
CA VAL A 35 8.84 3.11 6.01
C VAL A 35 9.55 4.10 5.07
N TYR A 36 9.17 4.12 3.79
CA TYR A 36 9.88 4.89 2.77
C TYR A 36 9.22 6.24 2.42
N HIS A 37 7.91 6.38 2.65
CA HIS A 37 7.14 7.58 2.35
C HIS A 37 6.48 8.06 3.64
N TYR A 38 7.16 8.92 4.40
CA TYR A 38 6.60 9.45 5.63
C TYR A 38 5.28 10.17 5.37
N GLN A 39 4.23 9.75 6.05
CA GLN A 39 2.91 10.36 6.00
C GLN A 39 2.24 10.17 7.36
N ASP A 40 1.82 11.27 7.98
CA ASP A 40 1.23 11.29 9.32
C ASP A 40 -0.29 11.13 9.30
N ASN A 41 -0.90 11.12 8.11
CA ASN A 41 -2.34 11.01 7.97
C ASN A 41 -2.81 9.55 7.80
N GLN A 42 -3.60 9.09 8.77
CA GLN A 42 -4.13 7.72 8.83
C GLN A 42 -5.25 7.42 7.83
N ASP A 43 -5.86 8.45 7.23
CA ASP A 43 -6.96 8.33 6.27
C ASP A 43 -6.48 8.03 4.84
N PHE A 44 -5.16 8.03 4.62
CA PHE A 44 -4.59 7.72 3.32
C PHE A 44 -4.56 6.22 3.04
N TYR A 45 -4.81 5.91 1.78
CA TYR A 45 -4.68 4.58 1.19
C TYR A 45 -3.32 4.47 0.51
N VAL A 46 -2.87 3.25 0.28
CA VAL A 46 -1.66 3.00 -0.50
C VAL A 46 -2.10 2.51 -1.88
N ASP A 47 -1.56 3.16 -2.90
CA ASP A 47 -1.76 2.84 -4.30
C ASP A 47 -0.49 2.22 -4.89
N HIS A 48 -0.69 1.29 -5.82
CA HIS A 48 0.37 0.69 -6.63
C HIS A 48 0.39 1.43 -7.98
N ILE A 49 1.49 2.10 -8.29
CA ILE A 49 1.60 2.98 -9.46
C ILE A 49 1.32 2.19 -10.74
N ASP A 50 1.95 1.01 -10.88
CA ASP A 50 1.78 0.09 -12.00
C ASP A 50 0.46 -0.74 -11.98
N GLY A 51 -0.31 -0.67 -10.90
CA GLY A 51 -1.52 -1.46 -10.69
C GLY A 51 -1.28 -2.93 -10.29
N ASP A 52 -0.04 -3.39 -10.20
CA ASP A 52 0.29 -4.73 -9.69
C ASP A 52 0.40 -4.73 -8.16
N LYS A 53 -0.61 -5.31 -7.51
CA LYS A 53 -0.70 -5.44 -6.05
C LYS A 53 0.43 -6.27 -5.41
N LEU A 54 1.16 -7.05 -6.21
CA LEU A 54 2.29 -7.86 -5.77
C LEU A 54 3.63 -7.13 -5.92
N ASN A 55 3.70 -6.07 -6.72
CA ASN A 55 4.89 -5.23 -6.85
C ASN A 55 5.00 -4.24 -5.68
N ASN A 56 5.56 -4.70 -4.57
CA ASN A 56 5.73 -3.92 -3.35
C ASN A 56 7.06 -3.15 -3.32
N TYR A 57 7.69 -2.89 -4.48
CA TYR A 57 8.89 -2.06 -4.53
C TYR A 57 8.56 -0.66 -4.02
N TRP A 58 9.43 -0.07 -3.19
CA TRP A 58 9.13 1.18 -2.49
C TRP A 58 8.84 2.36 -3.44
N LEU A 59 9.48 2.39 -4.62
CA LEU A 59 9.19 3.38 -5.67
C LEU A 59 7.89 3.11 -6.44
N ASN A 60 7.29 1.92 -6.30
CA ASN A 60 6.03 1.55 -6.96
C ASN A 60 4.79 1.78 -6.06
N VAL A 61 4.99 2.13 -4.79
CA VAL A 61 3.89 2.40 -3.85
C VAL A 61 3.87 3.86 -3.44
N GLN A 62 2.69 4.43 -3.30
CA GLN A 62 2.51 5.81 -2.84
C GLN A 62 1.26 5.96 -1.97
N TRP A 63 1.24 7.01 -1.16
CA TRP A 63 0.02 7.42 -0.47
C TRP A 63 -0.94 8.09 -1.45
N THR A 64 -2.23 7.79 -1.31
CA THR A 64 -3.31 8.41 -2.08
C THR A 64 -4.52 8.64 -1.19
N SER A 65 -5.30 9.68 -1.48
CA SER A 65 -6.64 9.83 -0.90
C SER A 65 -7.62 8.83 -1.53
N ALA A 66 -8.73 8.57 -0.84
CA ALA A 66 -9.83 7.75 -1.38
C ALA A 66 -10.38 8.30 -2.71
N ALA A 67 -10.51 9.62 -2.82
CA ALA A 67 -11.02 10.29 -4.00
C ALA A 67 -10.09 10.09 -5.21
N GLN A 68 -8.78 10.31 -5.03
CA GLN A 68 -7.78 10.10 -6.07
C GLN A 68 -7.71 8.64 -6.51
N ASN A 69 -7.74 7.69 -5.55
CA ASN A 69 -7.70 6.26 -5.87
C ASN A 69 -8.92 5.85 -6.72
N THR A 70 -10.10 6.36 -6.35
CA THR A 70 -11.34 6.13 -7.08
C THR A 70 -11.26 6.73 -8.49
N GLN A 71 -10.79 7.97 -8.63
CA GLN A 71 -10.62 8.62 -9.93
C GLN A 71 -9.63 7.87 -10.83
N LYS A 72 -8.50 7.43 -10.28
CA LYS A 72 -7.50 6.60 -11.00
C LYS A 72 -8.14 5.31 -11.51
N HIS A 73 -8.94 4.63 -10.68
CA HIS A 73 -9.65 3.40 -11.08
C HIS A 73 -10.66 3.65 -12.21
N PHE A 74 -11.32 4.80 -12.23
CA PHE A 74 -12.24 5.19 -13.31
C PHE A 74 -11.55 5.86 -14.51
N GLY A 75 -10.22 5.95 -14.52
CA GLY A 75 -9.44 6.53 -15.63
C GLY A 75 -9.61 8.05 -15.79
N THR A 76 -10.09 8.75 -14.76
CA THR A 76 -10.34 10.20 -14.82
C THR A 76 -9.18 11.04 -14.30
N LEU A 77 -8.11 10.40 -13.83
CA LEU A 77 -6.88 11.04 -13.36
C LEU A 77 -5.71 10.67 -14.29
N ASN A 78 -5.00 11.66 -14.84
CA ASN A 78 -3.74 11.43 -15.56
C ASN A 78 -2.63 11.09 -14.55
N GLN A 79 -1.82 10.07 -14.84
CA GLN A 79 -0.83 9.47 -13.92
C GLN A 79 0.43 10.33 -13.67
N GLU A 80 0.31 11.64 -13.51
CA GLU A 80 1.43 12.47 -13.08
C GLU A 80 1.57 12.40 -11.56
N ILE A 81 2.59 11.67 -11.11
CA ILE A 81 2.95 11.50 -9.70
C ILE A 81 3.24 12.87 -9.09
N CYS A 82 2.64 13.11 -7.94
CA CYS A 82 2.96 14.23 -7.06
C CYS A 82 4.42 14.08 -6.60
N LEU A 83 5.34 14.78 -7.28
CA LEU A 83 6.59 15.21 -6.67
C LEU A 83 6.21 16.10 -5.48
N ILE A 84 6.20 15.53 -4.28
CA ILE A 84 6.05 16.30 -3.06
C ILE A 84 7.29 17.19 -2.96
N ALA A 85 7.08 18.49 -3.14
CA ALA A 85 8.00 19.56 -2.74
C ALA A 85 8.12 19.65 -1.22
#